data_AF-A0A3C0MFR1-F1
#
_entry.id   AF-A0A3C0MFR1-F1
#
_cell.length_a   1.000
_cell.length_b   1.000
_cell.length_c   1.000
_cell.angle_alpha   90.00
_cell.angle_beta   90.00
_cell.angle_gamma   90.00
#
_symmetry.space_group_name_H-M   'P 1'
#
loop_
_entity.id
_entity.type
_entity.pdbx_description
1 polymer ?
#
loop_
_entity_poly.entity_id
_entity_poly.type
_entity_poly.pdbx_seq_one_letter_code
_entity_poly.pdbx_strand_id
1 'polypeptide(L)' 'MLQVIALADQVAGSDASILITGESGTGKEIIARYIHRKSNRADKPFISVNCAA' A
#
# COMPACT_ATOMS: atom_id res chain seq x y z
N MET A 1 4.63 -14.28 -0.14
CA MET A 1 3.48 -13.50 0.36
C MET A 1 3.71 -12.95 1.77
N LEU A 2 4.02 -13.80 2.76
CA LEU A 2 4.13 -13.40 4.18
C LEU A 2 5.15 -12.27 4.44
N GLN A 3 6.29 -12.26 3.74
CA GLN A 3 7.31 -11.21 3.90
C GLN A 3 6.83 -9.82 3.48
N VAL A 4 6.04 -9.71 2.40
CA VAL A 4 5.51 -8.43 1.92
C VAL A 4 4.47 -7.88 2.89
N ILE A 5 3.62 -8.76 3.44
CA ILE A 5 2.61 -8.37 4.43
C ILE A 5 3.30 -7.92 5.73
N ALA A 6 4.31 -8.65 6.20
CA ALA A 6 5.07 -8.26 7.39
C ALA A 6 5.77 -6.91 7.20
N LEU A 7 6.35 -6.65 6.04
CA LEU A 7 6.93 -5.34 5.72
C LEU A 7 5.86 -4.25 5.67
N ALA A 8 4.70 -4.54 5.06
CA ALA A 8 3.57 -3.62 5.00
C ALA A 8 3.07 -3.25 6.41
N ASP A 9 2.95 -4.22 7.32
CA ASP A 9 2.56 -3.99 8.71
C ASP A 9 3.59 -3.12 9.44
N GLN A 10 4.89 -3.34 9.20
CA GLN A 10 5.97 -2.54 9.80
C GLN A 10 5.93 -1.08 9.33
N VAL A 11 5.67 -0.82 8.05
CA VAL A 11 5.70 0.54 7.48
C VAL A 11 4.36 1.28 7.59
N ALA A 12 3.25 0.58 7.83
CA ALA A 12 1.91 1.20 7.80
C ALA A 12 1.74 2.35 8.80
N GLY A 13 2.37 2.28 9.97
CA GLY A 13 2.31 3.35 10.98
C GLY A 13 3.14 4.60 10.63
N SER A 14 3.92 4.57 9.55
CA SER A 14 4.79 5.68 9.14
C SER A 14 4.07 6.66 8.22
N ASP A 15 4.50 7.92 8.27
CA ASP A 15 4.09 8.96 7.32
C ASP A 15 4.99 9.01 6.07
N ALA A 16 5.98 8.13 5.95
CA ALA A 16 6.88 8.06 4.82
C ALA A 16 6.19 7.61 3.52
N SER A 17 6.69 8.08 2.38
CA SER A 17 6.26 7.61 1.06
C SER A 17 6.72 6.17 0.82
N ILE A 18 5.83 5.33 0.30
CA ILE A 18 6.08 3.90 0.06
C ILE A 18 6.07 3.61 -1.43
N LEU A 19 7.16 3.05 -1.95
CA LEU A 19 7.27 2.57 -3.33
C LEU A 19 6.94 1.07 -3.38
N ILE A 20 5.91 0.70 -4.14
CA ILE A 20 5.54 -0.70 -4.37
C ILE A 20 6.01 -1.10 -5.76
N THR A 21 6.94 -2.06 -5.82
CA THR A 21 7.47 -2.60 -7.06
C THR A 21 6.87 -3.98 -7.36
N GLY A 22 6.99 -4.41 -8.62
CA GLY A 22 6.51 -5.70 -9.09
C GLY A 22 5.91 -5.63 -10.49
N GLU A 23 5.78 -6.79 -11.13
CA GLU A 23 5.24 -6.93 -12.49
C GLU A 23 3.80 -6.40 -12.61
N SER A 24 3.37 -6.08 -13.83
CA SER A 24 1.99 -5.68 -14.09
C SER A 24 1.02 -6.82 -13.75
N GLY A 25 -0.17 -6.48 -13.22
CA GLY A 25 -1.18 -7.48 -12.85
C GLY A 25 -0.96 -8.23 -11.53
N THR A 26 0.09 -7.92 -10.76
CA THR A 26 0.41 -8.58 -9.48
C THR A 26 -0.37 -8.07 -8.25
N GLY A 27 -1.34 -7.18 -8.45
CA GLY A 27 -2.19 -6.68 -7.35
C GLY A 27 -1.56 -5.61 -6.46
N LYS A 28 -0.66 -4.77 -6.99
CA LYS A 28 -0.03 -3.65 -6.25
C LYS A 28 -1.04 -2.68 -5.60
N GLU A 29 -2.20 -2.49 -6.21
CA GLU A 29 -3.28 -1.68 -5.61
C GLU A 29 -3.87 -2.31 -4.34
N ILE A 30 -3.87 -3.64 -4.25
CA ILE A 30 -4.37 -4.38 -3.09
C ILE A 30 -3.43 -4.15 -1.90
N ILE A 31 -2.11 -4.21 -2.12
CA ILE A 31 -1.15 -3.97 -1.04
C ILE A 31 -1.14 -2.49 -0.62
N ALA A 32 -1.30 -1.55 -1.56
CA ALA A 32 -1.44 -0.13 -1.23
C ALA A 32 -2.66 0.13 -0.33
N ARG A 33 -3.80 -0.51 -0.64
CA ARG A 33 -5.03 -0.41 0.17
C ARG A 33 -4.88 -1.10 1.53
N TYR A 34 -4.15 -2.21 1.59
CA TYR A 34 -3.84 -2.90 2.86
C TYR A 34 -3.03 -1.99 3.80
N ILE A 35 -1.96 -1.36 3.29
CA ILE A 35 -1.14 -0.42 4.04
C ILE A 35 -1.98 0.74 4.55
N HIS A 36 -2.81 1.36 3.70
CA HIS A 36 -3.69 2.47 4.11
C HIS A 36 -4.60 2.10 5.28
N ARG A 37 -5.25 0.93 5.20
CA ARG A 37 -6.15 0.42 6.26
C ARG A 37 -5.44 0.16 7.59
N LYS A 38 -4.13 -0.09 7.57
CA LYS A 38 -3.30 -0.35 8.76
C LYS A 38 -2.57 0.89 9.27
N SER A 39 -2.69 2.01 8.57
CA SER A 39 -1.99 3.25 8.88
C SER A 39 -2.75 4.12 9.89
N ASN A 40 -2.06 5.13 10.43
CA ASN A 40 -2.66 6.19 11.24
C ASN A 40 -3.68 7.06 10.46
N ARG A 41 -3.83 6.80 9.16
CA ARG A 41 -4.71 7.52 8.23
C ARG A 41 -5.84 6.64 7.71
N ALA A 42 -6.09 5.47 8.31
CA ALA A 42 -7.08 4.50 7.85
C ALA A 42 -8.50 5.09 7.71
N ASP A 43 -8.86 6.05 8.56
CA ASP A 43 -10.18 6.71 8.54
C ASP A 43 -10.30 7.81 7.46
N LYS A 44 -9.18 8.16 6.80
CA LYS A 44 -9.16 9.15 5.72
C LYS A 44 -9.44 8.47 4.37
N PRO A 45 -9.97 9.21 3.37
CA PRO A 45 -10.21 8.65 2.05
C PRO A 45 -8.91 8.15 1.39
N PHE A 46 -8.98 6.98 0.76
CA PHE A 46 -7.93 6.42 -0.07
C PHE A 46 -8.21 6.75 -1.54
N ILE A 47 -7.38 7.61 -2.12
CA ILE A 47 -7.48 8.02 -3.53
C ILE A 47 -6.42 7.29 -4.33
N SER A 48 -6.84 6.44 -5.26
CA SER A 48 -5.97 5.76 -6.21
C SER A 48 -5.97 6.49 -7.55
N VAL A 49 -4.79 6.79 -8.08
CA VAL A 49 -4.60 7.36 -9.41
C VAL A 49 -3.75 6.39 -10.22
N ASN A 50 -4.25 5.98 -11.39
CA ASN A 50 -3.50 5.17 -12.33
C ASN A 50 -2.95 6.07 -13.43
N CYS A 51 -1.62 6.22 -13.49
CA CYS A 51 -0.96 7.11 -14.45
C CYS A 51 -0.94 6.56 -15.89
N ALA A 52 -1.32 5.30 -16.11
CA ALA A 52 -1.36 4.69 -17.45
C ALA A 52 -2.74 4.78 -18.13
N ALA A 53 -3.73 5.38 -17.44
CA ALA A 53 -5.05 5.67 -17.99
C ALA A 53 -5.08 7.06 -18.66
#